data_AF-A0A1A7YT40-F1
#
_entry.id   AF-A0A1A7YT40-F1
#
_cell.length_a   1.000
_cell.length_b   1.000
_cell.length_c   1.000
_cell.angle_alpha   90.00
_cell.angle_beta   90.00
_cell.angle_gamma   90.00
#
_symmetry.space_group_name_H-M   'P 1'
#
loop_
_entity.id
_entity.type
_entity.pdbx_description
1 polymer ?
#
loop_
_entity_poly.entity_id
_entity_poly.type
_entity_poly.pdbx_seq_one_letter_code
_entity_poly.pdbx_strand_id
1 'polypeptide(L)'
;LSQLEKVRTQEKNFLQRHNMKIIQQQLQRKYNTNTIAMARVISTCLREERRILCSVSAQEQGVLEQSLQNSVAFKRQKSMDNRVGIIRGSVQLMDQAVKYIEDMQDDFDFCYKTLQSREASDRSSEMMKQEVTRLQEMLNRLDFKRKEVLSKMDVVIKEVDDLMSSQLSPELQDWKRRQQIAAIGGPILTG
;
A
#
# COMPACT_ATOMS: atom_id res chain seq x y z
N LEU A 1 -11.25 -17.60 39.48
CA LEU A 1 -12.27 -16.94 38.62
C LEU A 1 -12.47 -15.46 38.97
N SER A 2 -12.33 -15.05 40.24
CA SER A 2 -12.37 -13.64 40.66
C SER A 2 -11.40 -12.71 39.91
N GLN A 3 -10.20 -13.20 39.56
CA GLN A 3 -9.24 -12.45 38.74
C GLN A 3 -9.74 -12.20 37.31
N LEU A 4 -10.44 -13.18 36.71
CA LEU A 4 -11.01 -13.04 35.37
C LEU A 4 -12.15 -12.00 35.35
N GLU A 5 -12.91 -11.92 36.44
CA GLU A 5 -13.96 -10.93 36.61
C GLU A 5 -13.40 -9.51 36.73
N LYS A 6 -12.27 -9.34 37.45
CA LYS A 6 -11.54 -8.07 37.54
C LYS A 6 -10.97 -7.62 36.19
N VAL A 7 -10.39 -8.54 35.42
CA VAL A 7 -9.89 -8.23 34.07
C VAL A 7 -11.04 -7.86 33.13
N ARG A 8 -12.16 -8.59 33.20
CA ARG A 8 -13.35 -8.33 32.39
C ARG A 8 -13.96 -6.96 32.66
N THR A 9 -14.05 -6.51 33.93
CA THR A 9 -14.64 -5.20 34.25
C THR A 9 -13.76 -4.03 33.81
N GLN A 10 -12.46 -4.25 33.66
CA GLN A 10 -11.50 -3.26 33.16
C GLN A 10 -11.37 -3.26 31.63
N GLU A 11 -11.78 -4.35 30.96
CA GLU A 11 -11.72 -4.48 29.50
C GLU A 11 -12.62 -3.44 28.81
N LYS A 12 -12.04 -2.60 27.95
CA LYS A 12 -12.75 -1.54 27.22
C LYS A 12 -13.41 -2.06 25.95
N ASN A 13 -12.84 -3.09 25.34
CA ASN A 13 -13.39 -3.69 24.12
C ASN A 13 -14.67 -4.47 24.46
N PHE A 14 -15.79 -4.03 23.91
CA PHE A 14 -17.11 -4.60 24.17
C PHE A 14 -17.18 -6.10 23.81
N LEU A 15 -16.62 -6.49 22.65
CA LEU A 15 -16.63 -7.87 22.19
C LEU A 15 -15.80 -8.75 23.12
N GLN A 16 -14.62 -8.30 23.54
CA GLN A 16 -13.77 -9.04 24.46
C GLN A 16 -14.42 -9.16 25.84
N ARG A 17 -15.03 -8.09 26.35
CA ARG A 17 -15.78 -8.11 27.62
C ARG A 17 -16.94 -9.10 27.58
N HIS A 18 -17.69 -9.14 26.48
CA HIS A 18 -18.77 -10.10 26.25
C HIS A 18 -18.22 -11.54 26.20
N ASN A 19 -17.18 -11.78 25.38
CA ASN A 19 -16.58 -13.10 25.23
C ASN A 19 -16.05 -13.63 26.56
N MET A 20 -15.36 -12.79 27.35
CA MET A 20 -14.89 -13.15 28.70
C MET A 20 -16.04 -13.50 29.64
N LYS A 21 -17.18 -12.79 29.57
CA LYS A 21 -18.39 -13.12 30.35
C LYS A 21 -18.90 -14.52 30.00
N ILE A 22 -19.01 -14.84 28.71
CA ILE A 22 -19.50 -16.14 28.24
C ILE A 22 -18.53 -17.25 28.65
N ILE A 23 -17.22 -17.06 28.45
CA ILE A 23 -16.18 -18.01 28.86
C ILE A 23 -16.22 -18.25 30.37
N GLN A 24 -16.31 -17.19 31.19
CA GLN A 24 -16.41 -17.31 32.65
C GLN A 24 -17.61 -18.16 33.06
N GLN A 25 -18.79 -17.91 32.47
CA GLN A 25 -20.00 -18.66 32.74
C GLN A 25 -19.89 -20.14 32.33
N GLN A 26 -19.25 -20.43 31.20
CA GLN A 26 -19.03 -21.81 30.72
C GLN A 26 -18.05 -22.56 31.63
N LEU A 27 -16.95 -21.92 32.03
CA LEU A 27 -15.96 -22.50 32.94
C LEU A 27 -16.57 -22.79 34.32
N GLN A 28 -17.38 -21.85 34.84
CA GLN A 28 -18.16 -22.09 36.06
C GLN A 28 -19.09 -23.28 35.88
N ARG A 29 -19.97 -23.28 34.88
CA ARG A 29 -20.91 -24.39 34.66
C ARG A 29 -20.24 -25.77 34.55
N LYS A 30 -19.07 -25.86 33.90
CA LYS A 30 -18.39 -27.14 33.65
C LYS A 30 -17.50 -27.62 34.80
N TYR A 31 -16.89 -26.72 35.57
CA TYR A 31 -15.83 -27.07 36.52
C TYR A 31 -16.07 -26.60 37.96
N ASN A 32 -17.22 -26.00 38.28
CA ASN A 32 -17.52 -25.49 39.64
C ASN A 32 -17.39 -26.58 40.73
N THR A 33 -17.73 -27.83 40.41
CA THR A 33 -17.69 -28.96 41.35
C THR A 33 -16.39 -29.77 41.29
N ASN A 34 -15.54 -29.55 40.27
CA ASN A 34 -14.31 -30.30 40.08
C ASN A 34 -13.23 -29.45 39.40
N THR A 35 -12.59 -28.62 40.22
CA THR A 35 -11.48 -27.75 39.81
C THR A 35 -10.22 -28.53 39.41
N ILE A 36 -10.04 -29.74 39.95
CA ILE A 36 -8.92 -30.64 39.58
C ILE A 36 -9.04 -31.07 38.12
N ALA A 37 -10.26 -31.37 37.65
CA ALA A 37 -10.50 -31.69 36.25
C ALA A 37 -10.09 -30.54 35.33
N MET A 38 -10.39 -29.29 35.71
CA MET A 38 -9.96 -28.10 34.96
C MET A 38 -8.42 -28.00 34.91
N ALA A 39 -7.74 -28.20 36.05
CA ALA A 39 -6.28 -28.18 36.11
C ALA A 39 -5.63 -29.27 35.23
N ARG A 40 -6.21 -30.48 35.18
CA ARG A 40 -5.74 -31.55 34.28
C ARG A 40 -5.90 -31.20 32.81
N VAL A 41 -7.01 -30.59 32.42
CA VAL A 41 -7.23 -30.12 31.04
C VAL A 41 -6.18 -29.07 30.68
N ILE A 42 -5.97 -28.06 31.54
CA ILE A 42 -4.95 -27.02 31.32
C ILE A 42 -3.56 -27.64 31.22
N SER A 43 -3.20 -28.55 32.13
CA SER A 43 -1.91 -29.24 32.11
C SER A 43 -1.69 -30.05 30.83
N THR A 44 -2.73 -30.72 30.35
CA THR A 44 -2.70 -31.48 29.09
C THR A 44 -2.51 -30.56 27.90
N CYS A 45 -3.28 -29.46 27.81
CA CYS A 45 -3.11 -28.47 26.74
C CYS A 45 -1.69 -27.90 26.71
N LEU A 46 -1.16 -27.46 27.86
CA LEU A 46 0.21 -26.91 27.95
C LEU A 46 1.28 -27.95 27.57
N ARG A 47 1.05 -29.23 27.87
CA ARG A 47 1.96 -30.31 27.47
C ARG A 47 1.90 -30.54 25.95
N GLU A 48 0.71 -30.53 25.37
CA GLU A 48 0.55 -30.67 23.92
C GLU A 48 1.13 -29.48 23.16
N GLU A 49 0.93 -28.25 23.65
CA GLU A 49 1.58 -27.06 23.08
C GLU A 49 3.10 -27.19 23.09
N ARG A 50 3.70 -27.60 24.21
CA ARG A 50 5.13 -27.87 24.28
C ARG A 50 5.55 -28.98 23.32
N ARG A 51 4.78 -30.07 23.21
CA ARG A 51 5.06 -31.16 22.25
C ARG A 51 5.05 -30.65 20.81
N ILE A 52 4.07 -29.83 20.45
CA ILE A 52 3.98 -29.22 19.11
C ILE A 52 5.21 -28.33 18.86
N LEU A 53 5.56 -27.44 19.79
CA LEU A 53 6.75 -26.59 19.67
C LEU A 53 8.04 -27.40 19.53
N CYS A 54 8.20 -28.46 20.34
CA CYS A 54 9.35 -29.37 20.23
C CYS A 54 9.38 -30.09 18.88
N SER A 55 8.22 -30.56 18.38
CA SER A 55 8.14 -31.27 17.10
C SER A 55 8.49 -30.38 15.90
N VAL A 56 8.18 -29.09 16.00
CA VAL A 56 8.60 -28.06 15.04
C VAL A 56 10.13 -27.93 15.10
N SER A 57 10.70 -27.66 16.28
CA SER A 57 12.15 -27.45 16.44
C SER A 57 13.05 -28.66 16.14
N ALA A 58 12.53 -29.89 16.26
CA ALA A 58 13.30 -31.13 16.08
C ALA A 58 13.34 -31.62 14.62
N GLN A 59 12.43 -31.14 13.78
CA GLN A 59 12.50 -31.35 12.34
C GLN A 59 13.54 -30.34 11.82
N GLU A 60 14.59 -30.78 11.10
CA GLU A 60 15.51 -29.84 10.44
C GLU A 60 14.72 -28.95 9.49
N GLN A 61 14.33 -27.78 10.00
CA GLN A 61 13.30 -26.93 9.41
C GLN A 61 13.85 -26.02 8.32
N GLY A 62 14.90 -26.46 7.62
CA GLY A 62 15.54 -25.67 6.57
C GLY A 62 14.61 -25.42 5.38
N VAL A 63 13.73 -26.38 5.05
CA VAL A 63 12.94 -26.34 3.80
C VAL A 63 11.50 -25.86 4.03
N LEU A 64 10.86 -26.25 5.15
CA LEU A 64 9.44 -25.95 5.39
C LEU A 64 9.20 -24.55 5.98
N GLU A 65 10.06 -24.06 6.89
CA GLU A 65 9.94 -22.70 7.45
C GLU A 65 10.33 -21.63 6.42
N GLN A 66 11.35 -21.89 5.59
CA GLN A 66 11.66 -21.03 4.44
C GLN A 66 10.47 -20.96 3.47
N SER A 67 9.75 -22.06 3.25
CA SER A 67 8.54 -22.08 2.42
C SER A 67 7.37 -21.28 2.98
N LEU A 68 7.20 -21.18 4.31
CA LEU A 68 6.09 -20.44 4.93
C LEU A 68 6.38 -18.94 5.09
N GLN A 69 7.60 -18.57 5.48
CA GLN A 69 8.00 -17.16 5.66
C GLN A 69 8.45 -16.48 4.36
N ASN A 70 8.91 -17.25 3.37
CA ASN A 70 9.27 -16.77 2.04
C ASN A 70 8.38 -17.38 0.95
N SER A 71 7.07 -17.47 1.20
CA SER A 71 6.11 -17.80 0.14
C SER A 71 6.40 -16.89 -1.06
N VAL A 72 6.82 -17.48 -2.19
CA VAL A 72 7.17 -16.75 -3.42
C VAL A 72 6.02 -15.79 -3.80
N ALA A 73 4.78 -16.19 -3.53
CA ALA A 73 3.58 -15.36 -3.66
C ALA A 73 3.64 -14.06 -2.83
N PHE A 74 4.01 -14.12 -1.55
CA PHE A 74 4.13 -12.93 -0.70
C PHE A 74 5.22 -11.97 -1.19
N LYS A 75 6.36 -12.50 -1.66
CA LYS A 75 7.42 -11.67 -2.24
C LYS A 75 6.97 -11.00 -3.55
N ARG A 76 6.23 -11.72 -4.40
CA ARG A 76 5.64 -11.17 -5.64
C ARG A 76 4.63 -10.06 -5.30
N GLN A 77 3.73 -10.30 -4.35
CA GLN A 77 2.73 -9.31 -3.91
C GLN A 77 3.40 -8.04 -3.39
N LYS A 78 4.35 -8.17 -2.46
CA LYS A 78 5.09 -7.03 -1.91
C LYS A 78 5.86 -6.25 -2.99
N SER A 79 6.43 -6.96 -3.97
CA SER A 79 7.12 -6.33 -5.11
C SER A 79 6.14 -5.51 -5.96
N MET A 80 4.96 -6.06 -6.29
CA MET A 80 3.91 -5.35 -7.02
C MET A 80 3.42 -4.12 -6.24
N ASP A 81 3.11 -4.28 -4.96
CA ASP A 81 2.63 -3.18 -4.10
C ASP A 81 3.64 -2.02 -4.06
N ASN A 82 4.93 -2.35 -3.97
CA ASN A 82 6.00 -1.35 -4.01
C ASN A 82 6.06 -0.62 -5.36
N ARG A 83 5.97 -1.35 -6.49
CA ARG A 83 5.94 -0.74 -7.83
C ARG A 83 4.74 0.16 -8.02
N VAL A 84 3.54 -0.28 -7.62
CA VAL A 84 2.33 0.54 -7.62
C VAL A 84 2.52 1.80 -6.79
N GLY A 85 3.15 1.67 -5.61
CA GLY A 85 3.49 2.80 -4.75
C GLY A 85 4.40 3.83 -5.44
N ILE A 86 5.45 3.35 -6.14
CA ILE A 86 6.38 4.20 -6.89
C ILE A 86 5.66 4.90 -8.05
N ILE A 87 4.91 4.17 -8.88
CA ILE A 87 4.14 4.73 -10.00
C ILE A 87 3.19 5.83 -9.50
N ARG A 88 2.44 5.55 -8.42
CA ARG A 88 1.53 6.53 -7.82
C ARG A 88 2.28 7.80 -7.38
N GLY A 89 3.43 7.65 -6.73
CA GLY A 89 4.27 8.79 -6.35
C GLY A 89 4.74 9.61 -7.55
N SER A 90 5.20 8.95 -8.62
CA SER A 90 5.61 9.64 -9.86
C SER A 90 4.44 10.39 -10.51
N VAL A 91 3.25 9.80 -10.55
CA VAL A 91 2.04 10.46 -11.07
C VAL A 91 1.68 11.69 -10.24
N GLN A 92 1.79 11.63 -8.92
CA GLN A 92 1.53 12.78 -8.05
C GLN A 92 2.53 13.93 -8.27
N LEU A 93 3.83 13.61 -8.42
CA LEU A 93 4.85 14.62 -8.74
C LEU A 93 4.60 15.27 -10.11
N MET A 94 4.11 14.49 -11.06
CA MET A 94 3.77 14.95 -12.38
C MET A 94 2.54 15.87 -12.40
N ASP A 95 1.51 15.53 -11.62
CA ASP A 95 0.34 16.40 -11.41
C ASP A 95 0.75 17.77 -10.82
N GLN A 96 1.65 17.77 -9.83
CA GLN A 96 2.21 19.02 -9.29
C GLN A 96 3.03 19.79 -10.33
N ALA A 97 3.80 19.10 -11.17
CA ALA A 97 4.57 19.74 -12.22
C ALA A 97 3.69 20.35 -13.32
N VAL A 98 2.55 19.72 -13.64
CA VAL A 98 1.56 20.27 -14.58
C VAL A 98 0.93 21.53 -14.02
N LYS A 99 0.49 21.53 -12.75
CA LYS A 99 -0.02 22.75 -12.08
C LYS A 99 1.00 23.88 -12.10
N TYR A 100 2.28 23.57 -11.85
CA TYR A 100 3.34 24.56 -11.95
C TYR A 100 3.52 25.11 -13.38
N ILE A 101 3.35 24.28 -14.42
CA ILE A 101 3.36 24.74 -15.81
C ILE A 101 2.15 25.64 -16.09
N GLU A 102 0.97 25.32 -15.55
CA GLU A 102 -0.23 26.18 -15.65
C GLU A 102 0.04 27.57 -15.07
N ASP A 103 0.59 27.65 -13.85
CA ASP A 103 0.98 28.93 -13.23
C ASP A 103 1.97 29.72 -14.10
N MET A 104 3.00 29.05 -14.63
CA MET A 104 3.98 29.67 -15.53
C MET A 104 3.36 30.17 -16.84
N GLN A 105 2.34 29.47 -17.35
CA GLN A 105 1.61 29.90 -18.53
C GLN A 105 0.76 31.12 -18.24
N ASP A 106 0.07 31.15 -17.10
CA ASP A 106 -0.75 32.29 -16.68
C ASP A 106 0.11 33.55 -16.49
N ASP A 107 1.30 33.41 -15.89
CA ASP A 107 2.28 34.50 -15.78
C ASP A 107 2.72 35.01 -17.16
N PHE A 108 3.04 34.11 -18.09
CA PHE A 108 3.40 34.48 -19.45
C PHE A 108 2.25 35.21 -20.16
N ASP A 109 1.05 34.65 -20.09
CA ASP A 109 -0.15 35.20 -20.71
C ASP A 109 -0.45 36.60 -20.17
N PHE A 110 -0.30 36.80 -18.86
CA PHE A 110 -0.45 38.10 -18.22
C PHE A 110 0.57 39.09 -18.77
N CYS A 111 1.87 38.79 -18.70
CA CYS A 111 2.93 39.66 -19.20
C CYS A 111 2.76 40.00 -20.69
N TYR A 112 2.38 39.00 -21.50
CA TYR A 112 2.16 39.17 -22.93
C TYR A 112 0.98 40.11 -23.23
N LYS A 113 -0.16 39.90 -22.56
CA LYS A 113 -1.35 40.76 -22.70
C LYS A 113 -1.07 42.18 -22.22
N THR A 114 -0.36 42.35 -21.09
CA THR A 114 0.07 43.66 -20.60
C THR A 114 0.95 44.37 -21.63
N LEU A 115 1.91 43.68 -22.23
CA LEU A 115 2.79 44.27 -23.24
C LEU A 115 2.02 44.66 -24.51
N GLN A 116 1.06 43.83 -24.96
CA GLN A 116 0.22 44.16 -26.12
C GLN A 116 -0.68 45.39 -25.89
N SER A 117 -1.13 45.60 -24.66
CA SER A 117 -2.05 46.70 -24.32
C SER A 117 -1.40 48.09 -24.32
N ARG A 118 -0.06 48.19 -24.46
CA ARG A 118 0.65 49.48 -24.51
C ARG A 118 0.40 50.25 -25.80
N GLU A 119 0.29 51.58 -25.66
CA GLU A 119 0.08 52.51 -26.76
C GLU A 119 1.23 52.51 -27.78
N ALA A 120 0.93 52.88 -29.04
CA ALA A 120 1.86 52.78 -30.17
C ALA A 120 3.11 53.67 -30.03
N SER A 121 3.05 54.75 -29.25
CA SER A 121 4.14 55.71 -29.02
C SER A 121 5.31 55.12 -28.23
N ASP A 122 5.10 54.02 -27.49
CA ASP A 122 6.09 53.43 -26.57
C ASP A 122 6.82 52.20 -27.16
N ARG A 123 6.46 51.80 -28.40
CA ARG A 123 6.91 50.54 -29.03
C ARG A 123 8.34 50.55 -29.57
N SER A 124 8.99 51.71 -29.67
CA SER A 124 10.37 51.86 -30.17
C SER A 124 11.41 52.00 -29.07
N SER A 125 11.02 51.82 -27.80
CA SER A 125 11.89 51.99 -26.64
C SER A 125 12.78 50.76 -26.41
N GLU A 126 14.00 50.97 -25.91
CA GLU A 126 14.91 49.90 -25.47
C GLU A 126 14.25 49.00 -24.40
N MET A 127 13.33 49.58 -23.62
CA MET A 127 12.48 48.87 -22.66
C MET A 127 11.58 47.81 -23.32
N MET A 128 11.06 48.09 -24.53
CA MET A 128 10.23 47.14 -25.27
C MET A 128 11.04 45.90 -25.69
N LYS A 129 12.29 46.09 -26.13
CA LYS A 129 13.19 44.98 -26.48
C LYS A 129 13.51 44.11 -25.27
N GLN A 130 13.70 44.72 -24.10
CA GLN A 130 13.94 43.99 -22.85
C GLN A 130 12.72 43.13 -22.45
N GLU A 131 11.51 43.69 -22.53
CA GLU A 131 10.27 42.95 -22.24
C GLU A 131 10.03 41.79 -23.22
N VAL A 132 10.30 42.00 -24.52
CA VAL A 132 10.23 40.91 -25.51
C VAL A 132 11.25 39.81 -25.21
N THR A 133 12.48 40.17 -24.81
CA THR A 133 13.51 39.20 -24.43
C THR A 133 13.06 38.41 -23.19
N ARG A 134 12.49 39.07 -22.18
CA ARG A 134 11.92 38.43 -20.99
C ARG A 134 10.80 37.45 -21.35
N LEU A 135 9.88 37.83 -22.23
CA LEU A 135 8.81 36.93 -22.69
C LEU A 135 9.36 35.70 -23.41
N GLN A 136 10.41 35.88 -24.22
CA GLN A 136 11.08 34.76 -24.89
C GLN A 136 11.76 33.81 -23.87
N GLU A 137 12.37 34.34 -22.82
CA GLU A 137 12.93 33.51 -21.73
C GLU A 137 11.83 32.71 -21.00
N MET A 138 10.68 33.33 -20.74
CA MET A 138 9.52 32.66 -20.14
C MET A 138 9.02 31.51 -21.05
N LEU A 139 8.90 31.74 -22.36
CA LEU A 139 8.52 30.71 -23.33
C LEU A 139 9.54 29.56 -23.37
N ASN A 140 10.83 29.86 -23.38
CA ASN A 140 11.88 28.85 -23.39
C ASN A 140 11.81 27.97 -22.12
N ARG A 141 11.55 28.59 -20.96
CA ARG A 141 11.36 27.85 -19.69
C ARG A 141 10.11 26.97 -19.73
N LEU A 142 9.00 27.47 -20.28
CA LEU A 142 7.77 26.69 -20.48
C LEU A 142 7.99 25.49 -21.40
N ASP A 143 8.63 25.70 -22.56
CA ASP A 143 8.97 24.63 -23.50
C ASP A 143 9.84 23.56 -22.86
N PHE A 144 10.89 23.98 -22.14
CA PHE A 144 11.75 23.07 -21.40
C PHE A 144 10.96 22.25 -20.38
N LYS A 145 10.11 22.90 -19.57
CA LYS A 145 9.31 22.21 -18.54
C LYS A 145 8.28 21.26 -19.13
N ARG A 146 7.61 21.63 -20.21
CA ARG A 146 6.69 20.74 -20.94
C ARG A 146 7.40 19.50 -21.46
N LYS A 147 8.56 19.65 -22.10
CA LYS A 147 9.37 18.52 -22.58
C LYS A 147 9.85 17.63 -21.43
N GLU A 148 10.27 18.23 -20.31
CA GLU A 148 10.65 17.50 -19.11
C GLU A 148 9.49 16.65 -18.57
N VAL A 149 8.29 17.24 -18.45
CA VAL A 149 7.09 16.54 -17.98
C VAL A 149 6.66 15.44 -18.95
N LEU A 150 6.66 15.70 -20.26
CA LEU A 150 6.34 14.69 -21.27
C LEU A 150 7.30 13.50 -21.25
N SER A 151 8.60 13.75 -21.04
CA SER A 151 9.59 12.68 -20.88
C SER A 151 9.31 11.83 -19.64
N LYS A 152 8.95 12.45 -18.52
CA LYS A 152 8.55 11.73 -17.30
C LYS A 152 7.24 10.94 -17.49
N MET A 153 6.27 11.49 -18.23
CA MET A 153 5.03 10.79 -18.60
C MET A 153 5.33 9.50 -19.35
N ASP A 154 6.20 9.55 -20.36
CA ASP A 154 6.61 8.38 -21.16
C ASP A 154 7.22 7.28 -20.28
N VAL A 155 8.09 7.64 -19.34
CA VAL A 155 8.68 6.69 -18.38
C VAL A 155 7.60 6.05 -17.51
N VAL A 156 6.67 6.83 -16.95
CA VAL A 156 5.58 6.31 -16.11
C VAL A 156 4.67 5.38 -16.90
N ILE A 157 4.33 5.72 -18.14
CA ILE A 157 3.49 4.88 -19.01
C ILE A 157 4.17 3.53 -19.27
N LYS A 158 5.48 3.54 -19.57
CA LYS A 158 6.27 2.32 -19.76
C LYS A 158 6.32 1.44 -18.50
N GLU A 159 6.48 2.05 -17.34
CA GLU A 159 6.46 1.31 -16.06
C GLU A 159 5.09 0.69 -15.76
N VAL A 160 4.00 1.39 -16.10
CA VAL A 160 2.64 0.85 -15.99
C VAL A 160 2.46 -0.32 -16.94
N ASP A 161 2.87 -0.19 -18.20
CA ASP A 161 2.75 -1.25 -19.20
C ASP A 161 3.58 -2.49 -18.82
N ASP A 162 4.80 -2.30 -18.31
CA ASP A 162 5.61 -3.40 -17.79
C ASP A 162 4.94 -4.05 -16.58
N LEU A 163 4.45 -3.29 -15.59
CA LEU A 163 3.73 -3.85 -14.44
C LEU A 163 2.52 -4.69 -14.86
N MET A 164 1.74 -4.19 -15.83
CA MET A 164 0.56 -4.85 -16.36
C MET A 164 0.93 -6.17 -17.07
N SER A 165 1.95 -6.15 -17.92
CA SER A 165 2.34 -7.29 -18.75
C SER A 165 3.20 -8.32 -18.01
N SER A 166 4.19 -7.89 -17.23
CA SER A 166 5.20 -8.75 -16.61
C SER A 166 4.79 -9.33 -15.25
N GLN A 167 3.84 -8.69 -14.54
CA GLN A 167 3.43 -9.12 -13.20
C GLN A 167 1.93 -9.38 -13.08
N LEU A 168 1.07 -8.42 -13.44
CA LEU A 168 -0.37 -8.55 -13.21
C LEU A 168 -1.03 -9.60 -14.12
N SER A 169 -0.68 -9.64 -15.40
CA SER A 169 -1.23 -10.64 -16.33
C SER A 169 -0.89 -12.08 -15.92
N PRO A 170 0.38 -12.44 -15.61
CA PRO A 170 0.71 -13.76 -15.08
C PRO A 170 0.00 -14.09 -13.75
N GLU A 171 -0.02 -13.16 -12.80
CA GLU A 171 -0.65 -13.38 -11.49
C GLU A 171 -2.16 -13.63 -11.64
N LEU A 172 -2.83 -12.96 -12.59
CA LEU A 172 -4.23 -13.21 -12.89
C LEU A 172 -4.47 -14.63 -13.43
N GLN A 173 -3.56 -15.15 -14.27
CA GLN A 173 -3.66 -16.53 -14.76
C GLN A 173 -3.43 -17.55 -13.63
N ASP A 174 -2.41 -17.32 -12.80
CA ASP A 174 -2.12 -18.14 -11.62
C ASP A 174 -3.31 -18.14 -10.64
N TRP A 175 -3.91 -16.96 -10.42
CA TRP A 175 -5.12 -16.83 -9.61
C TRP A 175 -6.31 -17.60 -10.18
N LYS A 176 -6.57 -17.49 -11.49
CA LYS A 176 -7.64 -18.28 -12.15
C LYS A 176 -7.39 -19.78 -12.00
N ARG A 177 -6.13 -20.22 -12.09
CA ARG A 177 -5.78 -21.63 -11.89
C ARG A 177 -6.05 -22.08 -10.46
N ARG A 178 -5.68 -21.27 -9.45
CA ARG A 178 -6.00 -21.55 -8.04
C ARG A 178 -7.50 -21.60 -7.80
N GLN A 179 -8.28 -20.72 -8.43
CA GLN A 179 -9.73 -20.72 -8.35
C GLN A 179 -10.35 -22.03 -8.89
N GLN A 180 -9.87 -22.52 -10.04
CA GLN A 180 -10.32 -23.81 -10.59
C GLN A 180 -10.02 -24.98 -9.65
N ILE A 181 -8.83 -24.98 -9.04
CA ILE A 181 -8.42 -26.01 -8.08
C ILE A 181 -9.29 -25.95 -6.83
N ALA A 182 -9.56 -24.76 -6.29
CA ALA A 182 -10.44 -24.60 -5.13
C ALA A 182 -11.87 -25.06 -5.42
N ALA A 183 -12.38 -24.82 -6.63
CA ALA A 183 -13.72 -25.24 -7.04
C ALA A 183 -13.92 -26.76 -7.04
N ILE A 184 -12.83 -27.55 -7.15
CA ILE A 184 -12.86 -29.03 -7.07
C ILE A 184 -12.44 -29.57 -5.71
N GLY A 185 -12.43 -28.72 -4.68
CA GLY A 185 -12.07 -29.10 -3.30
C GLY A 185 -10.56 -29.12 -3.02
N GLY A 186 -9.75 -28.54 -3.92
CA GLY A 186 -8.33 -28.32 -3.68
C GLY A 186 -8.08 -27.23 -2.62
N PRO A 187 -6.83 -27.11 -2.13
CA PRO A 187 -6.50 -26.18 -1.06
C PRO A 187 -6.77 -24.73 -1.47
N ILE A 188 -7.40 -23.96 -0.57
CA ILE A 188 -7.55 -22.52 -0.73
C ILE A 188 -6.21 -21.88 -0.39
N LEU A 189 -5.39 -21.65 -1.40
CA LEU A 189 -4.15 -20.89 -1.28
C LEU A 189 -4.50 -19.39 -1.40
N THR A 190 -4.86 -18.76 -0.29
CA THR A 190 -4.84 -17.30 -0.21
C THR A 190 -3.36 -16.86 -0.16
N GLY A 191 -2.86 -16.38 -1.30
CA GLY A 191 -1.64 -15.56 -1.34
C GLY A 191 -1.96 -14.14 -0.89
#